data_AF-A0A2T4C7T7-F1
#
_entry.id   AF-A0A2T4C7T7-F1
#
_cell.length_a   1.000
_cell.length_b   1.000
_cell.length_c   1.000
_cell.angle_alpha   90.00
_cell.angle_beta   90.00
_cell.angle_gamma   90.00
#
_symmetry.space_group_name_H-M   'P 1'
#
loop_
_entity.id
_entity.type
_entity.pdbx_description
1 polymer ?
#
loop_
_entity_poly.entity_id
_entity_poly.type
_entity_poly.pdbx_seq_one_letter_code
_entity_poly.pdbx_strand_id
1 'polypeptide(L)'
;MGYEEYESYERPSERSRWTPLTRMLLSGEMTQEKQQELTAREKFDRWMINEGYRRVFVFVFILAHALIFAFACVHYGVKDSLATSRSTFGFTFVVARAAALVLHVDVGIILLPVCRTLISLLRQTPLNGVIQFDKNITFHITTAWSIVFFSWVHTIAHWNNFAQVAIKNKLGVYGWLLANFASGPGWTGYVMLIALMGGTEELPALLQKTRLRKVYFFWICRDFGSFEWFRSLLLAVEAQDVDNRIEIHTYLTAKIKADDATNIMINDANADKDAITGLRSPTNFGRPNWDMIFRGIRKLHTPCEAGVFFCGPKGLGSSLHVYCNKYTDPDFSFVWGKENF
;
A
#
# COMPACT_ATOMS: atom_id res chain seq x y z
N MET A 1 -3.07 57.68 31.48
CA MET A 1 -4.12 56.71 31.83
C MET A 1 -5.23 56.92 30.83
N GLY A 2 -5.44 56.07 29.82
CA GLY A 2 -5.94 54.68 29.94
C GLY A 2 -7.43 54.78 30.31
N TYR A 3 -8.42 54.33 29.54
CA TYR A 3 -8.66 53.02 28.92
C TYR A 3 -9.67 53.20 27.76
N GLU A 4 -9.38 52.76 26.54
CA GLU A 4 -9.71 51.45 25.92
C GLU A 4 -11.20 51.22 25.55
N GLU A 5 -11.37 51.14 24.23
CA GLU A 5 -12.52 50.88 23.37
C GLU A 5 -12.83 49.37 23.33
N TYR A 6 -14.11 48.97 23.40
CA TYR A 6 -14.55 47.63 23.00
C TYR A 6 -15.91 47.73 22.30
N GLU A 7 -15.87 47.87 20.97
CA GLU A 7 -17.02 47.71 20.10
C GLU A 7 -17.11 46.23 19.68
N SER A 8 -18.17 45.55 20.08
CA SER A 8 -18.41 44.14 19.76
C SER A 8 -18.81 44.00 18.29
N TYR A 9 -17.86 43.59 17.44
CA TYR A 9 -18.16 43.20 16.06
C TYR A 9 -18.94 41.87 16.05
N GLU A 10 -20.24 41.94 15.74
CA GLU A 10 -21.02 40.76 15.33
C GLU A 10 -20.38 40.17 14.05
N ARG A 11 -19.93 38.92 14.13
CA ARG A 11 -19.42 38.18 12.97
C ARG A 11 -20.56 37.99 11.97
N PRO A 12 -20.43 38.43 10.70
CA PRO A 12 -21.45 38.13 9.70
C PRO A 12 -21.60 36.62 9.56
N SER A 13 -22.83 36.12 9.67
CA SER A 13 -23.11 34.69 9.49
C SER A 13 -22.59 34.22 8.12
N GLU A 14 -21.96 33.03 8.10
CA GLU A 14 -21.34 32.35 6.93
C GLU A 14 -22.28 32.20 5.71
N ARG A 15 -23.56 32.54 5.83
CA ARG A 15 -24.57 32.49 4.76
C ARG A 15 -24.78 33.80 4.00
N SER A 16 -24.14 34.89 4.37
CA SER A 16 -24.32 36.20 3.71
C SER A 16 -23.31 36.50 2.60
N ARG A 17 -22.30 35.64 2.40
CA ARG A 17 -21.14 35.86 1.49
C ARG A 17 -21.24 35.20 0.12
N TRP A 18 -22.40 34.67 -0.23
CA TRP A 18 -22.59 33.92 -1.48
C TRP A 18 -23.02 34.88 -2.59
N THR A 19 -22.25 34.93 -3.68
CA THR A 19 -22.59 35.72 -4.87
C THR A 19 -23.84 35.15 -5.56
N PRO A 20 -24.53 35.89 -6.44
CA PRO A 20 -25.68 35.38 -7.20
C PRO A 20 -25.36 34.07 -7.91
N LEU A 21 -24.12 33.92 -8.36
CA LEU A 21 -23.59 32.72 -9.02
C LEU A 21 -23.40 31.55 -8.05
N THR A 22 -22.97 31.79 -6.80
CA THR A 22 -22.94 30.72 -5.80
C THR A 22 -24.32 30.34 -5.28
N ARG A 23 -25.27 31.29 -5.29
CA ARG A 23 -26.69 30.99 -5.05
C ARG A 23 -27.29 30.21 -6.23
N MET A 24 -26.83 30.43 -7.47
CA MET A 24 -27.19 29.68 -8.68
C MET A 24 -26.56 28.28 -8.74
N LEU A 25 -25.32 28.15 -8.25
CA LEU A 25 -24.61 26.88 -8.06
C LEU A 25 -25.22 26.03 -6.94
N LEU A 26 -25.73 26.66 -5.87
CA LEU A 26 -26.47 26.01 -4.79
C LEU A 26 -27.96 25.79 -5.13
N SER A 27 -28.53 26.52 -6.11
CA SER A 27 -29.92 26.36 -6.57
C SER A 27 -30.10 25.21 -7.59
N GLY A 28 -29.05 24.43 -7.86
CA GLY A 28 -29.19 23.15 -8.55
C GLY A 28 -29.31 23.22 -10.08
N GLU A 29 -28.98 24.33 -10.74
CA GLU A 29 -29.08 24.45 -12.21
C GLU A 29 -27.74 24.44 -12.97
N MET A 30 -26.61 24.24 -12.28
CA MET A 30 -25.33 24.00 -12.96
C MET A 30 -25.14 22.50 -13.19
N THR A 31 -25.54 22.08 -14.38
CA THR A 31 -25.16 20.82 -15.04
C THR A 31 -24.95 19.65 -14.08
N GLN A 32 -26.03 18.90 -13.85
CA GLN A 32 -25.91 17.46 -13.64
C GLN A 32 -25.16 16.85 -14.83
N GLU A 33 -23.83 16.94 -14.87
CA GLU A 33 -23.11 15.71 -15.17
C GLU A 33 -23.34 14.83 -13.94
N LYS A 34 -24.48 14.14 -13.96
CA LYS A 34 -24.74 12.98 -13.11
C LYS A 34 -23.42 12.24 -13.07
N GLN A 35 -22.82 12.09 -11.89
CA GLN A 35 -21.68 11.21 -11.67
C GLN A 35 -22.03 9.95 -12.46
N GLN A 36 -21.39 9.73 -13.61
CA GLN A 36 -21.93 8.84 -14.63
C GLN A 36 -22.22 7.53 -13.91
N GLU A 37 -23.50 7.13 -13.82
CA GLU A 37 -23.85 5.97 -13.02
C GLU A 37 -23.17 4.81 -13.71
N LEU A 38 -22.01 4.46 -13.17
CA LEU A 38 -21.14 3.51 -13.81
C LEU A 38 -21.95 2.25 -14.00
N THR A 39 -21.98 1.82 -15.25
CA THR A 39 -22.64 0.58 -15.62
C THR A 39 -22.07 -0.51 -14.72
N ALA A 40 -22.85 -1.52 -14.34
CA ALA A 40 -22.35 -2.58 -13.47
C ALA A 40 -21.03 -3.19 -13.98
N ARG A 41 -20.84 -3.20 -15.31
CA ARG A 41 -19.59 -3.56 -16.00
C ARG A 41 -18.43 -2.62 -15.68
N GLU A 42 -18.60 -1.31 -15.79
CA GLU A 42 -17.53 -0.33 -15.51
C GLU A 42 -17.18 -0.30 -14.01
N LYS A 43 -18.16 -0.50 -13.12
CA LYS A 43 -17.92 -0.70 -11.68
C LYS A 43 -17.11 -1.96 -11.43
N PHE A 44 -17.45 -3.05 -12.12
CA PHE A 44 -16.74 -4.33 -12.03
C PHE A 44 -15.32 -4.23 -12.60
N ASP A 45 -15.12 -3.58 -13.74
CA ASP A 45 -13.80 -3.40 -14.36
C ASP A 45 -12.89 -2.57 -13.47
N ARG A 46 -13.39 -1.45 -12.91
CA ARG A 46 -12.64 -0.68 -11.91
C ARG A 46 -12.33 -1.50 -10.66
N TRP A 47 -13.29 -2.28 -10.18
CA TRP A 47 -13.07 -3.15 -9.02
C TRP A 47 -12.04 -4.24 -9.33
N MET A 48 -12.09 -4.86 -10.51
CA MET A 48 -11.14 -5.88 -10.96
C MET A 48 -9.72 -5.34 -11.02
N ILE A 49 -9.55 -4.14 -11.57
CA ILE A 49 -8.26 -3.45 -11.67
C ILE A 49 -7.71 -3.11 -10.27
N ASN A 50 -8.53 -2.53 -9.40
CA ASN A 50 -8.06 -2.03 -8.10
C ASN A 50 -7.87 -3.15 -7.07
N GLU A 51 -8.83 -4.07 -6.96
CA GLU A 51 -8.96 -5.00 -5.83
C GLU A 51 -9.18 -6.46 -6.26
N GLY A 52 -9.85 -6.68 -7.40
CA GLY A 52 -10.26 -8.00 -7.85
C GLY A 52 -9.09 -8.92 -8.16
N TYR A 53 -8.05 -8.44 -8.85
CA TYR A 53 -6.83 -9.23 -9.09
C TYR A 53 -6.21 -9.78 -7.80
N ARG A 54 -6.17 -8.97 -6.72
CA ARG A 54 -5.64 -9.41 -5.43
C ARG A 54 -6.50 -10.51 -4.81
N ARG A 55 -7.82 -10.38 -4.88
CA ARG A 55 -8.77 -11.36 -4.31
C ARG A 55 -8.82 -12.66 -5.10
N VAL A 56 -8.82 -12.57 -6.43
CA VAL A 56 -8.75 -13.74 -7.32
C VAL A 56 -7.45 -14.49 -7.08
N PHE A 57 -6.32 -13.78 -6.97
CA PHE A 57 -5.04 -14.39 -6.65
C PHE A 57 -5.06 -15.15 -5.32
N VAL A 58 -5.52 -14.52 -4.23
CA VAL A 58 -5.63 -15.16 -2.91
C VAL A 58 -6.59 -16.35 -2.95
N PHE A 59 -7.70 -16.24 -3.68
CA PHE A 59 -8.64 -17.34 -3.85
C PHE A 59 -8.01 -18.54 -4.57
N VAL A 60 -7.32 -18.31 -5.69
CA VAL A 60 -6.61 -19.37 -6.43
C VAL A 60 -5.52 -19.98 -5.56
N PHE A 61 -4.79 -19.17 -4.80
CA PHE A 61 -3.78 -19.63 -3.85
C PHE A 61 -4.37 -20.55 -2.78
N ILE A 62 -5.46 -20.14 -2.11
CA ILE A 62 -6.14 -20.95 -1.10
C ILE A 62 -6.68 -22.24 -1.73
N LEU A 63 -7.29 -22.16 -2.91
CA LEU A 63 -7.81 -23.33 -3.62
C LEU A 63 -6.68 -24.32 -3.95
N ALA A 64 -5.53 -23.84 -4.42
CA ALA A 64 -4.37 -24.68 -4.69
C ALA A 64 -3.87 -25.39 -3.42
N HIS A 65 -3.78 -24.69 -2.29
CA HIS A 65 -3.36 -25.27 -1.01
C HIS A 65 -4.37 -26.28 -0.47
N ALA A 66 -5.66 -26.00 -0.60
CA ALA A 66 -6.73 -26.92 -0.23
C ALA A 66 -6.69 -28.19 -1.09
N LEU A 67 -6.44 -28.07 -2.40
CA LEU A 67 -6.29 -29.21 -3.30
C LEU A 67 -5.04 -30.04 -2.96
N ILE A 68 -3.89 -29.41 -2.75
CA ILE A 68 -2.65 -30.11 -2.34
C ILE A 68 -2.90 -30.85 -1.02
N PHE A 69 -3.52 -30.20 -0.04
CA PHE A 69 -3.85 -30.82 1.25
C PHE A 69 -4.81 -31.99 1.09
N ALA A 70 -5.87 -31.86 0.29
CA ALA A 70 -6.84 -32.92 0.04
C ALA A 70 -6.19 -34.12 -0.66
N PHE A 71 -5.42 -33.89 -1.73
CA PHE A 71 -4.69 -34.95 -2.42
C PHE A 71 -3.65 -35.61 -1.51
N ALA A 72 -2.97 -34.84 -0.66
CA ALA A 72 -2.04 -35.39 0.33
C ALA A 72 -2.76 -36.26 1.37
N CYS A 73 -3.94 -35.84 1.83
CA CYS A 73 -4.75 -36.63 2.75
C CYS A 73 -5.17 -37.96 2.12
N VAL A 74 -5.62 -37.95 0.86
CA VAL A 74 -5.93 -39.18 0.14
C VAL A 74 -4.67 -40.04 -0.02
N HIS A 75 -3.56 -39.47 -0.51
CA HIS A 75 -2.31 -40.19 -0.73
C HIS A 75 -1.80 -40.87 0.55
N TYR A 76 -1.65 -40.14 1.65
CA TYR A 76 -1.19 -40.69 2.92
C TYR A 76 -2.24 -41.56 3.61
N GLY A 77 -3.53 -41.35 3.30
CA GLY A 77 -4.65 -42.13 3.80
C GLY A 77 -4.76 -43.53 3.19
N VAL A 78 -4.34 -43.71 1.93
CA VAL A 78 -4.41 -45.01 1.23
C VAL A 78 -3.06 -45.72 1.10
N LYS A 79 -1.94 -45.06 1.42
CA LYS A 79 -0.60 -45.64 1.27
C LYS A 79 -0.39 -46.86 2.18
N ASP A 80 -0.12 -48.01 1.56
CA ASP A 80 0.05 -49.30 2.26
C ASP A 80 1.28 -49.33 3.17
N SER A 81 2.38 -48.69 2.76
CA SER A 81 3.61 -48.61 3.56
C SER A 81 3.43 -47.88 4.89
N LEU A 82 2.30 -47.19 5.09
CA LEU A 82 1.96 -46.45 6.31
C LEU A 82 0.79 -47.08 7.08
N ALA A 83 0.37 -48.29 6.74
CA ALA A 83 -0.76 -48.97 7.38
C ALA A 83 -0.59 -49.10 8.91
N THR A 84 0.61 -49.47 9.39
CA THR A 84 0.93 -49.57 10.82
C THR A 84 0.87 -48.22 11.54
N SER A 85 1.34 -47.15 10.90
CA SER A 85 1.26 -45.81 11.46
C SER A 85 -0.20 -45.31 11.50
N ARG A 86 -0.98 -45.59 10.44
CA ARG A 86 -2.41 -45.24 10.39
C ARG A 86 -3.24 -46.00 11.44
N SER A 87 -2.98 -47.28 11.67
CA SER A 87 -3.65 -48.04 12.74
C SER A 87 -3.23 -47.56 14.13
N THR A 88 -2.02 -47.02 14.26
CA THR A 88 -1.50 -46.52 15.54
C THR A 88 -2.08 -45.17 15.92
N PHE A 89 -2.11 -44.23 14.98
CA PHE A 89 -2.38 -42.81 15.21
C PHE A 89 -3.70 -42.30 14.58
N GLY A 90 -4.39 -43.15 13.81
CA GLY A 90 -5.64 -42.80 13.15
C GLY A 90 -5.50 -41.68 12.11
N PHE A 91 -6.59 -40.92 11.95
CA PHE A 91 -6.71 -39.87 10.93
C PHE A 91 -5.76 -38.68 11.17
N THR A 92 -5.40 -38.37 12.41
CA THR A 92 -4.52 -37.23 12.72
C THR A 92 -3.08 -37.44 12.24
N PHE A 93 -2.64 -38.67 12.02
CA PHE A 93 -1.36 -38.93 11.34
C PHE A 93 -1.40 -38.52 9.87
N VAL A 94 -2.50 -38.81 9.18
CA VAL A 94 -2.71 -38.41 7.78
C VAL A 94 -2.72 -36.89 7.68
N VAL A 95 -3.44 -36.21 8.57
CA VAL A 95 -3.48 -34.73 8.66
C VAL A 95 -2.09 -34.14 8.92
N ALA A 96 -1.33 -34.69 9.88
CA ALA A 96 0.02 -34.21 10.18
C ALA A 96 0.96 -34.29 8.96
N ARG A 97 0.90 -35.40 8.22
CA ARG A 97 1.70 -35.64 7.00
C ARG A 97 1.24 -34.76 5.83
N ALA A 98 -0.07 -34.56 5.68
CA ALA A 98 -0.63 -33.69 4.65
C ALA A 98 -0.27 -32.21 4.90
N ALA A 99 -0.40 -31.74 6.15
CA ALA A 99 -0.01 -30.38 6.53
C ALA A 99 1.50 -30.16 6.33
N ALA A 100 2.34 -31.15 6.67
CA ALA A 100 3.78 -31.08 6.40
C ALA A 100 4.09 -30.94 4.90
N LEU A 101 3.37 -31.65 4.02
CA LEU A 101 3.58 -31.52 2.57
C LEU A 101 3.25 -30.10 2.09
N VAL A 102 2.16 -29.51 2.58
CA VAL A 102 1.80 -28.12 2.25
C VAL A 102 2.88 -27.15 2.75
N LEU A 103 3.37 -27.34 3.98
CA LEU A 103 4.47 -26.54 4.54
C LEU A 103 5.76 -26.66 3.70
N HIS A 104 6.08 -27.84 3.16
CA HIS A 104 7.24 -28.00 2.29
C HIS A 104 7.10 -27.19 0.99
N VAL A 105 5.90 -27.15 0.41
CA VAL A 105 5.60 -26.32 -0.76
C VAL A 105 5.74 -24.84 -0.41
N ASP A 106 5.14 -24.41 0.69
CA ASP A 106 5.19 -23.02 1.15
C ASP A 106 6.63 -22.55 1.43
N VAL A 107 7.43 -23.35 2.12
CA VAL A 107 8.85 -23.05 2.40
C VAL A 107 9.69 -23.02 1.12
N GLY A 108 9.32 -23.81 0.09
CA GLY A 108 9.98 -23.77 -1.21
C GLY A 108 9.70 -22.47 -1.99
N ILE A 109 8.50 -21.90 -1.84
CA ILE A 109 8.06 -20.72 -2.62
C ILE A 109 8.24 -19.39 -1.89
N ILE A 110 8.33 -19.37 -0.55
CA ILE A 110 8.34 -18.14 0.26
C ILE A 110 9.48 -17.17 -0.08
N LEU A 111 10.66 -17.67 -0.48
CA LEU A 111 11.83 -16.83 -0.79
C LEU A 111 11.82 -16.28 -2.23
N LEU A 112 11.16 -16.97 -3.16
CA LEU A 112 11.07 -16.55 -4.57
C LEU A 112 10.59 -15.10 -4.77
N PRO A 113 9.52 -14.62 -4.10
CA PRO A 113 9.06 -13.23 -4.24
C PRO A 113 10.05 -12.18 -3.73
N VAL A 114 10.96 -12.54 -2.82
CA VAL A 114 11.90 -11.59 -2.19
C VAL A 114 13.20 -11.47 -3.01
N CYS A 115 13.44 -12.41 -3.93
CA CYS A 115 14.58 -12.39 -4.84
C CYS A 115 14.44 -11.29 -5.91
N ARG A 116 14.90 -10.07 -5.61
CA ARG A 116 14.75 -8.88 -6.47
C ARG A 116 15.24 -9.09 -7.91
N THR A 117 16.40 -9.74 -8.10
CA THR A 117 16.95 -10.00 -9.44
C THR A 117 16.07 -10.96 -10.24
N LEU A 118 15.59 -12.03 -9.60
CA LEU A 118 14.70 -13.01 -10.23
C LEU A 118 13.37 -12.37 -10.63
N ILE A 119 12.76 -11.59 -9.74
CA ILE A 119 11.49 -10.89 -10.03
C ILE A 119 11.65 -9.86 -11.14
N SER A 120 12.79 -9.16 -11.18
CA SER A 120 13.10 -8.20 -12.24
C SER A 120 13.21 -8.89 -13.61
N LEU A 121 13.82 -10.07 -13.66
CA LEU A 121 13.89 -10.89 -14.88
C LEU A 121 12.51 -11.42 -15.29
N LEU A 122 11.73 -11.94 -14.34
CA LEU A 122 10.39 -12.47 -14.60
C LEU A 122 9.42 -11.40 -15.10
N ARG A 123 9.56 -10.14 -14.65
CA ARG A 123 8.78 -9.00 -15.14
C ARG A 123 8.97 -8.74 -16.64
N GLN A 124 10.13 -9.07 -17.20
CA GLN A 124 10.43 -8.88 -18.63
C GLN A 124 9.85 -10.00 -19.52
N THR A 125 9.31 -11.06 -18.93
CA THR A 125 8.70 -12.17 -19.66
C THR A 125 7.23 -11.87 -19.99
N PRO A 126 6.63 -12.52 -21.02
CA PRO A 126 5.19 -12.40 -21.29
C PRO A 126 4.31 -12.85 -20.13
N LEU A 127 4.89 -13.56 -19.14
CA LEU A 127 4.20 -14.01 -17.94
C LEU A 127 3.72 -12.84 -17.06
N ASN A 128 4.30 -11.64 -17.18
CA ASN A 128 3.85 -10.45 -16.44
C ASN A 128 2.42 -10.00 -16.82
N GLY A 129 1.93 -10.39 -18.00
CA GLY A 129 0.55 -10.13 -18.40
C GLY A 129 -0.49 -11.00 -17.67
N VAL A 130 -0.06 -12.15 -17.13
CA VAL A 130 -0.93 -13.09 -16.40
C VAL A 130 -0.71 -13.01 -14.90
N ILE A 131 0.55 -12.92 -14.46
CA ILE A 131 0.95 -12.85 -13.05
C ILE A 131 1.52 -11.47 -12.78
N GLN A 132 0.87 -10.70 -11.89
CA GLN A 132 1.34 -9.38 -11.46
C GLN A 132 2.56 -9.51 -10.53
N PHE A 133 3.76 -9.63 -11.11
CA PHE A 133 5.02 -9.73 -10.34
C PHE A 133 5.31 -8.49 -9.48
N ASP A 134 4.66 -7.36 -9.76
CA ASP A 134 4.74 -6.14 -8.95
C ASP A 134 4.17 -6.29 -7.54
N LYS A 135 3.31 -7.30 -7.31
CA LYS A 135 2.74 -7.62 -6.01
C LYS A 135 3.45 -8.81 -5.33
N ASN A 136 4.72 -9.04 -5.68
CA ASN A 136 5.54 -10.10 -5.09
C ASN A 136 5.55 -10.08 -3.54
N ILE A 137 5.59 -8.90 -2.92
CA ILE A 137 5.53 -8.78 -1.44
C ILE A 137 4.18 -9.23 -0.88
N THR A 138 3.07 -8.91 -1.56
CA THR A 138 1.75 -9.42 -1.16
C THR A 138 1.67 -10.94 -1.25
N PHE A 139 2.31 -11.55 -2.26
CA PHE A 139 2.43 -13.01 -2.35
C PHE A 139 3.25 -13.59 -1.20
N HIS A 140 4.43 -13.03 -0.90
CA HIS A 140 5.26 -13.43 0.24
C HIS A 140 4.46 -13.45 1.55
N ILE A 141 3.72 -12.37 1.83
CA ILE A 141 2.89 -12.26 3.05
C ILE A 141 1.77 -13.30 3.06
N THR A 142 1.12 -13.53 1.91
CA THR A 142 0.05 -14.54 1.79
C THR A 142 0.60 -15.94 2.07
N THR A 143 1.76 -16.28 1.52
CA THR A 143 2.47 -17.53 1.81
C THR A 143 2.89 -17.62 3.28
N ALA A 144 3.36 -16.53 3.89
CA ALA A 144 3.70 -16.51 5.32
C ALA A 144 2.48 -16.85 6.20
N TRP A 145 1.30 -16.29 5.90
CA TRP A 145 0.06 -16.64 6.60
C TRP A 145 -0.37 -18.10 6.38
N SER A 146 -0.14 -18.66 5.19
CA SER A 146 -0.32 -20.10 4.93
C SER A 146 0.58 -20.95 5.81
N ILE A 147 1.87 -20.60 5.91
CA ILE A 147 2.84 -21.29 6.77
C ILE A 147 2.37 -21.28 8.22
N VAL A 148 1.91 -20.14 8.75
CA VAL A 148 1.39 -20.05 10.12
C VAL A 148 0.19 -20.97 10.32
N PHE A 149 -0.78 -20.91 9.41
CA PHE A 149 -1.99 -21.74 9.49
C PHE A 149 -1.65 -23.24 9.48
N PHE A 150 -0.89 -23.70 8.49
CA PHE A 150 -0.55 -25.12 8.38
C PHE A 150 0.44 -25.58 9.46
N SER A 151 1.24 -24.68 10.03
CA SER A 151 2.09 -24.98 11.20
C SER A 151 1.23 -25.30 12.43
N TRP A 152 0.17 -24.53 12.67
CA TRP A 152 -0.79 -24.84 13.73
C TRP A 152 -1.54 -26.15 13.49
N VAL A 153 -2.04 -26.38 12.27
CA VAL A 153 -2.70 -27.64 11.90
C VAL A 153 -1.75 -28.83 12.10
N HIS A 154 -0.50 -28.71 11.67
CA HIS A 154 0.54 -29.73 11.82
C HIS A 154 0.84 -30.01 13.30
N THR A 155 1.07 -28.97 14.11
CA THR A 155 1.37 -29.10 15.54
C THR A 155 0.22 -29.72 16.32
N ILE A 156 -1.02 -29.27 16.11
CA ILE A 156 -2.21 -29.83 16.80
C ILE A 156 -2.40 -31.30 16.43
N ALA A 157 -2.19 -31.66 15.16
CA ALA A 157 -2.24 -33.06 14.73
C ALA A 157 -1.15 -33.91 15.43
N HIS A 158 0.06 -33.38 15.61
CA HIS A 158 1.12 -34.04 16.37
C HIS A 158 0.79 -34.18 17.87
N TRP A 159 0.18 -33.18 18.50
CA TRP A 159 -0.28 -33.28 19.90
C TRP A 159 -1.26 -34.42 20.09
N ASN A 160 -2.22 -34.59 19.17
CA ASN A 160 -3.15 -35.71 19.22
C ASN A 160 -2.43 -37.06 18.97
N ASN A 161 -1.48 -37.10 18.04
CA ASN A 161 -0.70 -38.32 17.78
C ASN A 161 0.12 -38.74 19.02
N PHE A 162 0.74 -37.80 19.72
CA PHE A 162 1.44 -38.06 20.98
C PHE A 162 0.48 -38.49 22.10
N ALA A 163 -0.72 -37.92 22.16
CA ALA A 163 -1.75 -38.35 23.12
C ALA A 163 -2.16 -39.80 22.88
N GLN A 164 -2.37 -40.20 21.63
CA GLN A 164 -2.68 -41.59 21.29
C GLN A 164 -1.55 -42.56 21.67
N VAL A 165 -0.28 -42.18 21.49
CA VAL A 165 0.86 -43.01 21.93
C VAL A 165 0.91 -43.14 23.45
N ALA A 166 0.70 -42.05 24.17
CA ALA A 166 0.69 -42.07 25.64
C ALA A 166 -0.42 -42.97 26.19
N ILE A 167 -1.60 -42.96 25.57
CA ILE A 167 -2.73 -43.83 25.90
C ILE A 167 -2.40 -45.29 25.59
N LYS A 168 -1.88 -45.59 24.39
CA LYS A 168 -1.56 -46.98 23.99
C LYS A 168 -0.47 -47.61 24.85
N ASN A 169 0.51 -46.82 25.29
CA ASN A 169 1.59 -47.27 26.16
C ASN A 169 1.26 -47.19 27.66
N LYS A 170 0.05 -46.76 28.04
CA LYS A 170 -0.40 -46.58 29.44
C LYS A 170 0.52 -45.67 30.27
N LEU A 171 1.18 -44.70 29.63
CA LEU A 171 2.13 -43.79 30.27
C LEU A 171 1.47 -42.55 30.87
N GLY A 172 0.16 -42.36 30.63
CA GLY A 172 -0.60 -41.20 31.13
C GLY A 172 -0.03 -39.86 30.65
N VAL A 173 -0.25 -38.80 31.43
CA VAL A 173 0.21 -37.43 31.12
C VAL A 173 1.73 -37.36 31.04
N TYR A 174 2.45 -38.18 31.81
CA TYR A 174 3.90 -38.22 31.80
C TYR A 174 4.46 -38.64 30.43
N GLY A 175 3.90 -39.70 29.83
CA GLY A 175 4.31 -40.13 28.49
C GLY A 175 4.01 -39.10 27.40
N TRP A 176 2.92 -38.35 27.55
CA TRP A 176 2.58 -37.26 26.63
C TRP A 176 3.58 -36.10 26.71
N LEU A 177 3.93 -35.68 27.93
CA LEU A 177 4.94 -34.64 28.14
C LEU A 177 6.32 -35.08 27.64
N LEU A 178 6.70 -36.32 27.92
CA LEU A 178 7.97 -36.88 27.43
C LEU A 178 8.01 -36.90 25.89
N ALA A 179 6.92 -37.29 25.23
CA ALA A 179 6.84 -37.27 23.78
C ALA A 179 6.93 -35.86 23.19
N ASN A 180 6.37 -34.85 23.86
CA ASN A 180 6.41 -33.46 23.38
C ASN A 180 7.76 -32.78 23.60
N PHE A 181 8.39 -32.97 24.77
CA PHE A 181 9.58 -32.21 25.17
C PHE A 181 10.90 -32.99 25.10
N ALA A 182 10.87 -34.32 25.07
CA ALA A 182 12.08 -35.14 24.99
C ALA A 182 12.26 -35.81 23.61
N SER A 183 11.25 -35.83 22.75
CA SER A 183 11.41 -36.32 21.38
C SER A 183 12.02 -35.26 20.48
N GLY A 184 12.99 -35.65 19.63
CA GLY A 184 13.65 -34.77 18.66
C GLY A 184 12.67 -33.92 17.83
N PRO A 185 11.65 -34.53 17.21
CA PRO A 185 10.64 -33.78 16.44
C PRO A 185 9.72 -32.88 17.30
N GLY A 186 9.48 -33.25 18.57
CA GLY A 186 8.64 -32.47 19.47
C GLY A 186 9.29 -31.16 19.88
N TRP A 187 10.48 -31.21 20.49
CA TRP A 187 11.14 -30.01 21.00
C TRP A 187 11.58 -29.06 19.86
N THR A 188 12.05 -29.59 18.73
CA THR A 188 12.41 -28.77 17.56
C THR A 188 11.19 -28.07 16.98
N GLY A 189 10.03 -28.75 16.95
CA GLY A 189 8.76 -28.17 16.52
C GLY A 189 8.34 -26.95 17.35
N TYR A 190 8.49 -27.01 18.68
CA TYR A 190 8.18 -25.86 19.55
C TYR A 190 9.12 -24.68 19.32
N VAL A 191 10.43 -24.93 19.18
CA VAL A 191 11.42 -23.89 18.88
C VAL A 191 11.09 -23.22 17.54
N MET A 192 10.79 -24.01 16.51
CA MET A 192 10.39 -23.51 15.19
C MET A 192 9.08 -22.73 15.24
N LEU A 193 8.08 -23.19 15.99
CA LEU A 193 6.79 -22.51 16.11
C LEU A 193 6.94 -21.16 16.81
N ILE A 194 7.71 -21.08 17.90
CA ILE A 194 7.97 -19.82 18.61
C ILE A 194 8.72 -18.83 17.69
N ALA A 195 9.75 -19.29 16.98
CA ALA A 195 10.49 -18.47 16.03
C ALA A 195 9.59 -17.94 14.90
N LEU A 196 8.69 -18.78 14.39
CA LEU A 196 7.71 -18.40 13.37
C LEU A 196 6.74 -17.33 13.89
N MET A 197 6.15 -17.54 15.08
CA MET A 197 5.19 -16.60 15.65
C MET A 197 5.84 -15.24 15.93
N GLY A 198 7.05 -15.22 16.53
CA GLY A 198 7.79 -13.99 16.77
C GLY A 198 8.10 -13.21 15.48
N GLY A 199 8.51 -13.90 14.41
CA GLY A 199 8.75 -13.26 13.12
C GLY A 199 7.48 -12.72 12.44
N THR A 200 6.33 -13.35 12.67
CA THR A 200 5.04 -12.92 12.05
C THR A 200 4.44 -11.69 12.72
N GLU A 201 4.70 -11.46 14.00
CA GLU A 201 4.27 -10.24 14.71
C GLU A 201 5.01 -9.00 14.21
N GLU A 202 6.28 -9.15 13.82
CA GLU A 202 7.08 -8.07 13.23
C GLU A 202 6.71 -7.80 11.76
N LEU A 203 6.18 -8.78 11.03
CA LEU A 203 5.90 -8.68 9.59
C LEU A 203 4.95 -7.52 9.20
N PRO A 204 3.77 -7.33 9.81
CA PRO A 204 2.93 -6.18 9.51
C PRO A 204 3.56 -4.86 9.98
N ALA A 205 4.29 -4.85 11.09
CA ALA A 205 4.95 -3.65 11.63
C ALA A 205 6.10 -3.16 10.74
N LEU A 206 6.85 -4.09 10.12
CA LEU A 206 7.92 -3.78 9.17
C LEU A 206 7.41 -3.23 7.84
N LEU A 207 6.21 -3.65 7.41
CA LEU A 207 5.58 -3.19 6.17
C LEU A 207 4.83 -1.86 6.31
N GLN A 208 4.40 -1.50 7.52
CA GLN A 208 3.58 -0.31 7.75
C GLN A 208 4.40 0.98 7.97
N LYS A 209 5.72 0.88 8.13
CA LYS A 209 6.59 2.06 8.20
C LYS A 209 6.94 2.56 6.80
N THR A 210 6.03 3.30 6.19
CA THR A 210 6.44 4.24 5.15
C THR A 210 7.37 5.26 5.81
N ARG A 211 8.66 5.29 5.43
CA ARG A 211 9.58 6.36 5.86
C ARG A 211 9.15 7.74 5.33
N LEU A 212 8.24 7.76 4.36
CA LEU A 212 7.71 8.95 3.72
C LEU A 212 6.77 9.71 4.67
N ARG A 213 7.21 10.89 5.10
CA ARG A 213 6.44 11.78 6.00
C ARG A 213 5.67 12.86 5.26
N LYS A 214 6.22 13.36 4.14
CA LYS A 214 5.65 14.46 3.35
C LYS A 214 6.04 14.29 1.88
N VAL A 215 5.14 14.63 0.98
CA VAL A 215 5.31 14.65 -0.48
C VAL A 215 4.94 16.03 -0.99
N TYR A 216 5.83 16.62 -1.79
CA TYR A 216 5.56 17.85 -2.54
C TYR A 216 5.44 17.51 -4.01
N PHE A 217 4.24 17.69 -4.58
CA PHE A 217 3.95 17.42 -5.97
C PHE A 217 3.92 18.73 -6.77
N PHE A 218 4.93 18.96 -7.60
CA PHE A 218 5.02 20.15 -8.44
C PHE A 218 4.51 19.84 -9.85
N TRP A 219 3.34 20.37 -10.20
CA TRP A 219 2.73 20.17 -11.52
C TRP A 219 2.90 21.41 -12.39
N ILE A 220 3.77 21.33 -13.40
CA ILE A 220 4.10 22.47 -14.26
C ILE A 220 3.51 22.26 -15.64
N CYS A 221 2.57 23.12 -16.02
CA CYS A 221 1.91 23.07 -17.31
C CYS A 221 2.12 24.37 -18.09
N ARG A 222 2.02 24.27 -19.42
CA ARG A 222 2.03 25.44 -20.30
C ARG A 222 0.63 25.88 -20.67
N ASP A 223 -0.34 24.97 -20.78
CA ASP A 223 -1.67 25.28 -21.32
C ASP A 223 -2.78 24.88 -20.35
N PHE A 224 -3.85 25.67 -20.29
CA PHE A 224 -5.00 25.44 -19.40
C PHE A 224 -5.71 24.11 -19.67
N GLY A 225 -5.84 23.70 -20.94
CA GLY A 225 -6.45 22.41 -21.31
C GLY A 225 -5.67 21.18 -20.81
N SER A 226 -4.38 21.34 -20.49
CA SER A 226 -3.60 20.25 -19.89
C SER A 226 -4.01 19.96 -18.44
N PHE A 227 -4.73 20.88 -17.78
CA PHE A 227 -5.20 20.67 -16.42
C PHE A 227 -6.44 19.76 -16.37
N GLU A 228 -7.28 19.72 -17.40
CA GLU A 228 -8.57 19.03 -17.34
C GLU A 228 -8.44 17.51 -17.18
N TRP A 229 -7.53 16.86 -17.92
CA TRP A 229 -7.46 15.40 -17.95
C TRP A 229 -6.93 14.79 -16.63
N PHE A 230 -6.10 15.53 -15.88
CA PHE A 230 -5.45 15.05 -14.65
C PHE A 230 -6.04 15.63 -13.36
N ARG A 231 -6.89 16.67 -13.48
CA ARG A 231 -7.55 17.34 -12.34
C ARG A 231 -8.36 16.38 -11.47
N SER A 232 -9.18 15.53 -12.08
CA SER A 232 -10.07 14.62 -11.36
C SER A 232 -9.31 13.63 -10.47
N LEU A 233 -8.12 13.20 -10.91
CA LEU A 233 -7.25 12.34 -10.13
C LEU A 233 -6.64 13.11 -8.95
N LEU A 234 -6.12 14.30 -9.17
CA LEU A 234 -5.53 15.12 -8.11
C LEU A 234 -6.55 15.50 -7.03
N LEU A 235 -7.78 15.81 -7.42
CA LEU A 235 -8.88 16.04 -6.47
C LEU A 235 -9.19 14.80 -5.64
N ALA A 236 -9.19 13.61 -6.25
CA ALA A 236 -9.43 12.36 -5.53
C ALA A 236 -8.30 12.05 -4.55
N VAL A 237 -7.04 12.30 -4.94
CA VAL A 237 -5.86 12.13 -4.09
C VAL A 237 -5.91 13.11 -2.90
N GLU A 238 -6.18 14.38 -3.15
CA GLU A 238 -6.29 15.42 -2.11
C GLU A 238 -7.47 15.16 -1.15
N ALA A 239 -8.59 14.62 -1.66
CA ALA A 239 -9.73 14.26 -0.81
C ALA A 239 -9.44 13.05 0.10
N GLN A 240 -8.56 12.14 -0.33
CA GLN A 240 -8.14 10.99 0.47
C GLN A 240 -6.99 11.31 1.43
N ASP A 241 -6.29 12.44 1.24
CA ASP A 241 -5.22 12.88 2.13
C ASP A 241 -5.75 13.59 3.38
N VAL A 242 -6.14 12.78 4.37
CA VAL A 242 -6.65 13.24 5.68
C VAL A 242 -5.51 13.77 6.57
N ASP A 243 -4.30 13.24 6.40
CA ASP A 243 -3.12 13.54 7.23
C ASP A 243 -2.30 14.73 6.69
N ASN A 244 -2.72 15.36 5.58
CA ASN A 244 -1.99 16.43 4.89
C ASN A 244 -0.54 16.03 4.53
N ARG A 245 -0.34 14.77 4.10
CA ARG A 245 0.97 14.24 3.71
C ARG A 245 1.37 14.67 2.30
N ILE A 246 0.42 15.09 1.45
CA ILE A 246 0.65 15.45 0.06
C ILE A 246 0.27 16.92 -0.15
N GLU A 247 1.22 17.70 -0.64
CA GLU A 247 1.00 19.10 -1.00
C GLU A 247 1.19 19.28 -2.51
N ILE A 248 0.16 19.78 -3.18
CA ILE A 248 0.13 19.90 -4.64
C ILE A 248 0.35 21.37 -5.02
N HIS A 249 1.44 21.65 -5.72
CA HIS A 249 1.73 22.98 -6.24
C HIS A 249 1.61 22.99 -7.75
N THR A 250 0.54 23.62 -8.25
CA THR A 250 0.31 23.80 -9.67
C THR A 250 1.00 25.07 -10.16
N TYR A 251 1.68 25.01 -11.31
CA TYR A 251 2.32 26.12 -11.98
C TYR A 251 1.85 26.22 -13.43
N LEU A 252 1.29 27.38 -13.80
CA LEU A 252 0.96 27.69 -15.19
C LEU A 252 2.00 28.65 -15.79
N THR A 253 2.67 28.19 -16.84
CA THR A 253 3.78 28.91 -17.49
C THR A 253 3.39 29.65 -18.78
N ALA A 254 2.13 29.55 -19.24
CA ALA A 254 1.63 30.36 -20.35
C ALA A 254 1.65 31.86 -20.02
N LYS A 255 1.74 32.67 -21.07
CA LYS A 255 1.41 34.10 -20.97
C LYS A 255 -0.10 34.23 -20.83
N ILE A 256 -0.53 34.77 -19.71
CA ILE A 256 -1.94 35.03 -19.41
C ILE A 256 -2.28 36.41 -19.95
N LYS A 257 -3.43 36.55 -20.61
CA LYS A 257 -3.94 37.86 -21.01
C LYS A 257 -4.33 38.63 -19.75
N ALA A 258 -4.14 39.95 -19.74
CA ALA A 258 -4.41 40.77 -18.57
C ALA A 258 -5.84 40.57 -18.03
N ASP A 259 -6.82 40.47 -18.94
CA ASP A 259 -8.24 40.28 -18.61
C ASP A 259 -8.50 38.93 -17.91
N ASP A 260 -7.87 37.85 -18.38
CA ASP A 260 -7.99 36.51 -17.78
C ASP A 260 -7.32 36.46 -16.40
N ALA A 261 -6.18 37.13 -16.24
CA ALA A 261 -5.44 37.19 -14.97
C ALA A 261 -6.26 37.91 -13.88
N THR A 262 -6.92 39.01 -14.23
CA THR A 262 -7.79 39.75 -13.30
C THR A 262 -8.99 38.90 -12.90
N ASN A 263 -9.64 38.20 -13.83
CA ASN A 263 -10.76 37.30 -13.52
C ASN A 263 -10.36 36.16 -12.60
N ILE A 264 -9.20 35.54 -12.81
CA ILE A 264 -8.73 34.47 -11.94
C ILE A 264 -8.41 35.02 -10.54
N MET A 265 -7.70 36.13 -10.44
CA MET A 265 -7.31 36.73 -9.16
C MET A 265 -8.53 37.14 -8.32
N ILE A 266 -9.58 37.66 -8.95
CA ILE A 266 -10.82 38.03 -8.25
C ILE A 266 -11.56 36.81 -7.71
N ASN A 267 -11.60 35.72 -8.50
CA ASN A 267 -12.28 34.49 -8.09
C ASN A 267 -11.49 33.70 -7.04
N ASP A 268 -10.15 33.80 -7.03
CA ASP A 268 -9.28 33.08 -6.12
C ASP A 268 -9.15 33.77 -4.74
N ALA A 269 -9.18 35.11 -4.69
CA ALA A 269 -8.92 35.89 -3.47
C ALA A 269 -9.89 35.65 -2.29
N ASN A 270 -11.05 35.03 -2.52
CA ASN A 270 -12.04 34.71 -1.49
C ASN A 270 -12.58 33.26 -1.58
N ALA A 271 -11.92 32.38 -2.33
CA ALA A 271 -12.37 31.01 -2.52
C ALA A 271 -11.58 30.03 -1.64
N ASP A 272 -12.27 29.04 -1.06
CA ASP A 272 -11.62 27.93 -0.33
C ASP A 272 -10.89 26.95 -1.28
N LYS A 273 -11.03 27.13 -2.59
CA LYS A 273 -10.49 26.27 -3.64
C LYS A 273 -10.04 27.10 -4.83
N ASP A 274 -8.97 26.66 -5.47
CA ASP A 274 -8.38 27.30 -6.64
C ASP A 274 -9.38 27.43 -7.80
N ALA A 275 -9.45 28.61 -8.40
CA ALA A 275 -10.43 28.91 -9.45
C ALA A 275 -10.22 28.13 -10.77
N ILE A 276 -9.02 27.59 -11.01
CA ILE A 276 -8.67 26.86 -12.25
C ILE A 276 -8.78 25.34 -12.03
N THR A 277 -8.13 24.84 -10.99
CA THR A 277 -7.95 23.42 -10.73
C THR A 277 -8.92 22.89 -9.68
N GLY A 278 -9.51 23.74 -8.84
CA GLY A 278 -10.41 23.36 -7.75
C GLY A 278 -9.71 22.64 -6.58
N LEU A 279 -8.38 22.62 -6.55
CA LEU A 279 -7.57 22.08 -5.46
C LEU A 279 -7.56 23.03 -4.26
N ARG A 280 -7.15 22.56 -3.08
CA ARG A 280 -6.99 23.42 -1.89
C ARG A 280 -5.83 24.39 -2.04
N SER A 281 -4.78 23.98 -2.75
CA SER A 281 -3.61 24.83 -3.03
C SER A 281 -3.82 25.65 -4.30
N PRO A 282 -3.53 26.97 -4.27
CA PRO A 282 -3.73 27.85 -5.41
C PRO A 282 -2.74 27.57 -6.55
N THR A 283 -3.17 27.86 -7.78
CA THR A 283 -2.33 27.79 -8.98
C THR A 283 -1.37 28.98 -9.01
N ASN A 284 -0.07 28.69 -9.11
CA ASN A 284 0.97 29.69 -9.23
C ASN A 284 1.18 30.07 -10.70
N PHE A 285 1.36 31.36 -10.97
CA PHE A 285 1.61 31.85 -12.32
C PHE A 285 3.09 32.10 -12.56
N GLY A 286 3.57 31.66 -13.72
CA GLY A 286 4.98 31.73 -14.09
C GLY A 286 5.76 30.47 -13.74
N ARG A 287 7.08 30.60 -13.72
CA ARG A 287 7.99 29.47 -13.47
C ARG A 287 8.27 29.32 -11.97
N PRO A 288 8.40 28.09 -11.45
CA PRO A 288 8.79 27.87 -10.07
C PRO A 288 10.16 28.48 -9.77
N ASN A 289 10.28 29.13 -8.61
CA ASN A 289 11.57 29.56 -8.09
C ASN A 289 12.22 28.43 -7.29
N TRP A 290 12.97 27.57 -7.99
CA TRP A 290 13.62 26.41 -7.38
C TRP A 290 14.60 26.78 -6.26
N ASP A 291 15.23 27.97 -6.33
CA ASP A 291 16.14 28.43 -5.27
C ASP A 291 15.41 28.60 -3.94
N MET A 292 14.21 29.20 -3.96
CA MET A 292 13.37 29.37 -2.78
C MET A 292 12.76 28.04 -2.32
N ILE A 293 12.29 27.21 -3.26
CA ILE A 293 11.65 25.93 -2.95
C ILE A 293 12.61 24.99 -2.23
N PHE A 294 13.81 24.77 -2.77
CA PHE A 294 14.81 23.87 -2.17
C PHE A 294 15.28 24.39 -0.80
N ARG A 295 15.53 25.71 -0.67
CA ARG A 295 15.86 26.30 0.64
C ARG A 295 14.73 26.14 1.66
N GLY A 296 13.49 26.33 1.23
CA GLY A 296 12.30 26.18 2.07
C GLY A 296 12.15 24.75 2.58
N ILE A 297 12.19 23.76 1.68
CA ILE A 297 12.10 22.34 2.03
C ILE A 297 13.23 21.96 3.00
N ARG A 298 14.46 22.38 2.72
CA ARG A 298 15.60 22.14 3.61
C ARG A 298 15.30 22.68 5.01
N LYS A 299 14.95 23.98 5.12
CA LYS A 299 14.69 24.63 6.41
C LYS A 299 13.56 23.98 7.22
N LEU A 300 12.53 23.48 6.54
CA LEU A 300 11.36 22.88 7.19
C LEU A 300 11.62 21.46 7.70
N HIS A 301 12.48 20.70 7.02
CA HIS A 301 12.63 19.26 7.25
C HIS A 301 14.02 18.86 7.76
N THR A 302 14.96 19.79 8.00
CA THR A 302 16.26 19.46 8.62
C THR A 302 16.09 18.93 10.05
N PRO A 303 16.76 17.82 10.44
CA PRO A 303 17.59 16.94 9.61
C PRO A 303 16.77 15.82 8.94
N CYS A 304 16.91 15.64 7.63
CA CYS A 304 16.23 14.59 6.86
C CYS A 304 16.88 14.38 5.49
N GLU A 305 16.44 13.34 4.78
CA GLU A 305 16.77 13.09 3.38
C GLU A 305 15.51 13.29 2.53
N ALA A 306 15.63 14.02 1.42
CA ALA A 306 14.56 14.22 0.45
C ALA A 306 14.93 13.65 -0.92
N GLY A 307 14.14 12.69 -1.39
CA GLY A 307 14.21 12.22 -2.77
C GLY A 307 13.53 13.21 -3.72
N VAL A 308 14.22 13.58 -4.80
CA VAL A 308 13.69 14.43 -5.87
C VAL A 308 13.54 13.58 -7.12
N PHE A 309 12.29 13.41 -7.55
CA PHE A 309 11.90 12.64 -8.72
C PHE A 309 11.36 13.57 -9.79
N PHE A 310 11.72 13.32 -11.04
CA PHE A 310 11.35 14.20 -12.15
C PHE A 310 10.96 13.41 -13.40
N CYS A 311 9.79 13.74 -13.94
CA CYS A 311 9.31 13.26 -15.23
C CYS A 311 8.94 14.47 -16.09
N GLY A 312 9.65 14.67 -17.20
CA GLY A 312 9.42 15.82 -18.09
C GLY A 312 10.61 16.20 -18.97
N PRO A 313 10.66 17.46 -19.46
CA PRO A 313 11.70 17.92 -20.38
C PRO A 313 13.11 17.81 -19.80
N LYS A 314 14.05 17.26 -20.59
CA LYS A 314 15.44 17.01 -20.16
C LYS A 314 16.13 18.25 -19.59
N GLY A 315 15.91 19.42 -20.17
CA GLY A 315 16.51 20.67 -19.71
C GLY A 315 16.15 21.02 -18.26
N LEU A 316 14.87 20.85 -17.88
CA LEU A 316 14.43 21.07 -16.51
C LEU A 316 14.98 20.02 -15.55
N GLY A 317 15.04 18.76 -15.99
CA GLY A 317 15.64 17.69 -15.19
C GLY A 317 17.12 17.95 -14.87
N SER A 318 17.90 18.40 -15.85
CA SER A 318 19.29 18.80 -15.63
C SER A 318 19.42 19.97 -14.64
N SER A 319 18.57 20.99 -14.74
CA SER A 319 18.57 22.10 -13.79
C SER A 319 18.24 21.66 -12.37
N LEU A 320 17.20 20.83 -12.19
CA LEU A 320 16.82 20.31 -10.88
C LEU A 320 17.92 19.45 -10.25
N HIS A 321 18.62 18.64 -11.03
CA HIS A 321 19.77 17.89 -10.55
C HIS A 321 20.89 18.80 -10.00
N VAL A 322 21.17 19.92 -10.69
CA VAL A 322 22.12 20.93 -10.19
C VAL A 322 21.64 21.54 -8.89
N TYR A 323 20.33 21.81 -8.75
CA TYR A 323 19.76 22.33 -7.51
C TYR A 323 19.85 21.35 -6.34
N CYS A 324 19.64 20.05 -6.57
CA CYS A 324 19.84 19.02 -5.53
C CYS A 324 21.28 19.06 -4.99
N ASN A 325 22.28 19.09 -5.88
CA ASN A 325 23.68 19.13 -5.48
C ASN A 325 24.06 20.45 -4.79
N LYS A 326 23.47 21.57 -5.23
CA LYS A 326 23.72 22.90 -4.65
C LYS A 326 23.18 23.03 -3.22
N TYR A 327 22.06 22.39 -2.91
CA TYR A 327 21.34 22.54 -1.64
C TYR A 327 21.51 21.36 -0.67
N THR A 328 22.34 20.38 -1.03
CA THR A 328 22.72 19.27 -0.15
C THR A 328 23.83 19.71 0.81
N ASP A 329 23.62 19.43 2.10
CA ASP A 329 24.53 19.73 3.21
C ASP A 329 24.67 18.49 4.12
N PRO A 330 25.62 18.46 5.08
CA PRO A 330 25.79 17.31 5.98
C PRO A 330 24.55 16.95 6.79
N ASP A 331 23.72 17.93 7.14
CA ASP A 331 22.50 17.74 7.95
C ASP A 331 21.24 17.45 7.11
N PHE A 332 21.28 17.70 5.80
CA PHE A 332 20.14 17.48 4.91
C PHE A 332 20.58 17.16 3.49
N SER A 333 20.15 16.02 2.96
CA SER A 333 20.55 15.53 1.65
C SER A 333 19.38 15.51 0.66
N PHE A 334 19.60 16.09 -0.53
CA PHE A 334 18.70 15.93 -1.66
C PHE A 334 19.22 14.84 -2.60
N VAL A 335 18.51 13.72 -2.69
CA VAL A 335 18.89 12.60 -3.54
C VAL A 335 18.12 12.66 -4.85
N TRP A 336 18.84 12.75 -5.97
CA TRP A 336 18.22 12.80 -7.30
C TRP A 336 17.88 11.41 -7.83
N GLY A 337 16.58 11.14 -8.03
CA GLY A 337 16.07 9.95 -8.69
C GLY A 337 15.72 10.24 -10.14
N LYS A 338 16.52 9.73 -11.08
CA LYS A 338 16.15 9.79 -12.50
C LYS A 338 15.13 8.69 -12.80
N GLU A 339 13.88 9.07 -12.94
CA GLU A 339 12.81 8.15 -13.35
C GLU A 339 12.53 8.29 -14.85
N ASN A 340 12.53 7.16 -15.54
CA ASN A 340 12.01 7.06 -16.91
C ASN A 340 10.69 6.31 -16.80
N PHE A 341 9.58 7.04 -16.65
CA PHE A 341 8.23 6.47 -16.70
C PHE A 341 7.77 6.30 -18.14
#